data_AF-A0A4Q9L2Q1-F1
#
_entry.id   AF-A0A4Q9L2Q1-F1
#
_cell.length_a   1.000
_cell.length_b   1.000
_cell.length_c   1.000
_cell.angle_alpha   90.00
_cell.angle_beta   90.00
_cell.angle_gamma   90.00
#
_symmetry.space_group_name_H-M   'P 1'
#
loop_
_entity.id
_entity.type
_entity.pdbx_description
1 polymer ?
#
loop_
_entity_poly.entity_id
_entity_poly.type
_entity_poly.pdbx_seq_one_letter_code
_entity_poly.pdbx_strand_id
1 'polypeptide(L)' 'MTGEAKEFLEVIGLEINKEKSATNDTCCEDTATLLEGVSVYKYLGIIEDSRG' A
#
# COMPACT_ATOMS: atom_id res chain seq x y z
N MET A 1 -3.78 5.93 -1.70
CA MET A 1 -3.71 5.63 -3.15
C MET A 1 -4.70 6.55 -3.83
N THR A 2 -4.24 7.63 -4.47
CA THR A 2 -5.14 8.41 -5.33
C THR A 2 -5.73 7.44 -6.37
N GLY A 3 -7.03 7.54 -6.63
CA GLY A 3 -7.74 6.63 -7.55
C GLY A 3 -7.06 6.48 -8.91
N GLU A 4 -6.28 7.50 -9.31
CA GLU A 4 -5.42 7.52 -10.50
C GLU A 4 -4.48 6.31 -10.61
N ALA A 5 -3.82 5.89 -9.52
CA ALA A 5 -2.90 4.75 -9.57
C ALA A 5 -3.63 3.43 -9.81
N LYS A 6 -4.82 3.27 -9.19
CA LYS A 6 -5.67 2.11 -9.39
C LYS A 6 -6.20 2.06 -10.83
N GLU A 7 -6.71 3.18 -11.33
CA GLU A 7 -7.20 3.31 -12.70
C GLU A 7 -6.08 3.03 -13.72
N PHE A 8 -4.87 3.55 -13.48
CA PHE A 8 -3.72 3.27 -14.34
C PHE A 8 -3.41 1.76 -14.41
N LEU A 9 -3.40 1.07 -13.27
CA LEU A 9 -3.16 -0.38 -13.21
C LEU A 9 -4.24 -1.16 -13.98
N GLU A 10 -5.51 -0.78 -13.83
CA GLU A 10 -6.63 -1.38 -14.58
C GLU A 10 -6.47 -1.19 -16.09
N VAL A 11 -6.09 0.01 -16.55
CA VAL A 11 -5.85 0.31 -17.98
C VAL A 11 -4.76 -0.57 -18.58
N ILE A 12 -3.69 -0.84 -17.83
CA ILE A 12 -2.59 -1.71 -18.29
C ILE A 12 -2.86 -3.21 -18.05
N GLY A 13 -3.99 -3.56 -17.42
CA GLY A 13 -4.40 -4.94 -17.14
C GLY A 13 -3.66 -5.59 -15.97
N LEU A 14 -3.17 -4.80 -15.01
CA LEU A 14 -2.57 -5.29 -13.77
C LEU A 14 -3.54 -5.22 -12.59
N GLU A 15 -3.40 -6.16 -11.67
CA GLU A 15 -4.22 -6.24 -10.46
C GLU A 15 -3.40 -5.91 -9.21
N ILE A 16 -4.03 -5.19 -8.27
CA ILE A 16 -3.43 -4.87 -6.97
C ILE A 16 -3.54 -6.10 -6.07
N ASN A 17 -2.40 -6.56 -5.56
CA ASN A 17 -2.38 -7.56 -4.50
C ASN A 17 -2.57 -6.89 -3.14
N LYS A 18 -3.77 -7.00 -2.57
CA LYS A 18 -4.11 -6.41 -1.27
C LYS A 18 -3.23 -6.90 -0.12
N GLU A 19 -2.90 -8.18 -0.09
CA GLU A 19 -2.09 -8.79 0.99
C GLU A 19 -0.65 -8.24 1.02
N LYS A 20 -0.11 -7.88 -0.14
CA LYS A 20 1.24 -7.30 -0.26
C LYS A 20 1.26 -5.77 -0.25
N SER A 21 0.11 -5.14 -0.45
CA SER A 21 -0.02 -3.68 -0.51
C SER A 21 -0.31 -3.11 0.86
N ALA A 22 0.28 -1.97 1.15
CA ALA A 22 0.09 -1.24 2.40
C ALA A 22 -0.32 0.21 2.12
N THR A 23 -1.17 0.78 2.96
CA THR A 23 -1.62 2.17 2.88
C THR A 23 -1.63 2.81 4.26
N ASN A 24 -1.27 4.08 4.34
CA ASN A 24 -1.46 4.91 5.53
C ASN A 24 -2.79 5.69 5.52
N ASP A 25 -3.54 5.58 4.43
CA ASP A 25 -4.82 6.26 4.20
C ASP A 25 -5.97 5.26 4.35
N THR A 26 -6.88 5.54 5.28
CA THR A 26 -8.09 4.74 5.56
C THR A 26 -9.03 4.69 4.37
N CYS A 27 -8.96 5.66 3.45
CA CYS A 27 -9.74 5.67 2.22
C CYS A 27 -9.40 4.49 1.29
N CYS A 28 -8.24 3.84 1.45
CA CYS A 28 -7.76 2.78 0.57
C CYS A 28 -7.70 1.39 1.23
N GLU A 29 -8.41 1.19 2.34
CA GLU A 29 -8.52 -0.11 3.03
C GLU A 29 -9.10 -1.23 2.16
N ASP A 30 -9.83 -0.87 1.11
CA ASP A 30 -10.40 -1.80 0.14
C ASP A 30 -9.29 -2.49 -0.68
N THR A 31 -8.24 -1.75 -1.03
CA THR A 31 -7.19 -2.12 -1.99
C THR A 31 -5.85 -2.45 -1.34
N ALA A 32 -5.59 -2.01 -0.11
CA ALA A 32 -4.36 -2.24 0.60
C ALA A 32 -4.59 -2.41 2.12
N THR A 33 -3.65 -3.04 2.79
CA THR A 33 -3.68 -3.19 4.26
C THR A 33 -3.36 -1.84 4.92
N LEU A 34 -4.22 -1.37 5.82
CA LEU A 34 -3.95 -0.15 6.57
C LEU A 34 -2.76 -0.36 7.52
N LEU A 35 -1.84 0.59 7.50
CA LEU A 35 -0.72 0.67 8.44
C LEU A 35 -1.18 1.42 9.70
N GLU A 36 -1.39 0.68 10.79
CA GLU A 36 -1.72 1.25 12.09
C GLU A 36 -0.45 1.50 12.94
N GLY A 37 -0.31 2.72 13.48
CA GLY A 37 0.68 3.07 14.51
C GLY A 37 2.13 3.16 14.02
N VAL A 38 3.08 2.74 14.89
CA VAL A 38 4.50 2.55 14.55
C VAL A 38 4.61 1.29 13.68
N SER A 39 4.19 1.44 12.43
CA SER A 39 4.15 0.32 11.51
C SER A 39 5.51 0.14 10.86
N VAL A 40 5.93 -1.12 10.79
CA VAL A 40 7.16 -1.51 10.13
C VAL A 40 6.82 -1.82 8.67
N TYR A 41 7.42 -1.10 7.71
CA TYR A 41 7.24 -1.39 6.29
C TYR A 41 8.49 -2.03 5.69
N LYS A 42 8.33 -3.21 5.08
CA LYS A 42 9.42 -3.89 4.40
C LYS A 42 9.42 -3.54 2.93
N TYR A 43 10.44 -2.81 2.49
CA TYR A 43 10.66 -2.47 1.10
C TYR A 43 12.02 -2.98 0.62
N LEU A 44 12.03 -3.79 -0.44
CA LEU A 44 13.27 -4.34 -1.03
C LEU A 44 14.23 -5.02 -0.03
N GLY A 45 13.68 -5.62 1.02
CA GLY A 45 14.47 -6.27 2.07
C GLY A 45 14.92 -5.33 3.20
N ILE A 46 14.75 -4.02 3.03
CA ILE A 46 14.94 -3.01 4.07
C ILE A 46 13.67 -2.94 4.89
N ILE A 47 13.84 -2.89 6.21
CA ILE A 47 12.76 -2.73 7.15
C ILE A 47 12.82 -1.28 7.64
N GLU A 48 11.85 -0.47 7.23
CA GLU A 48 11.70 0.90 7.70
C GLU A 48 10.81 0.90 8.94
N ASP A 49 11.36 1.44 10.02
CA ASP A 49 10.69 1.62 11.30
C ASP A 49 10.41 3.11 11.46
N SER A 50 9.17 3.48 11.74
CA SER A 50 8.82 4.89 11.94
C SER A 50 9.44 5.50 13.21
N ARG A 51 10.22 4.73 13.98
CA ARG A 51 10.99 5.18 15.17
C ARG A 51 12.38 5.75 14.85
N GLY A 52 12.88 5.62 13.62
CA GLY A 52 14.20 6.13 13.19
C GLY A 52 15.31 5.10 13.19
#